data_AF-A0A8H3WQX8-F1
#
_entry.id   AF-A0A8H3WQX8-F1
#
_cell.length_a   1.000
_cell.length_b   1.000
_cell.length_c   1.000
_cell.angle_alpha   90.00
_cell.angle_beta   90.00
_cell.angle_gamma   90.00
#
_symmetry.space_group_name_H-M   'P 1'
#
loop_
_entity.id
_entity.type
_entity.pdbx_description
1 polymer ?
#
loop_
_entity_poly.entity_id
_entity_poly.type
_entity_poly.pdbx_seq_one_letter_code
_entity_poly.pdbx_strand_id
1 'polypeptide(L)'
;MSDEEVAVARTQDVDTPEPQETALTTTNTEVAAPAERKVKKIIRKKKRPARPQVDPSFITSEPPPQTGTIFNIWYNKWSGGDREDKYLSKTHAKGRCNVAKDSGYTRADKVTGSYFCLFFARGICPKGQDCEYLHRLPGIHDLFNPNVDCFGRDKHSDYRDDMGGVGSFMRQNRTIYVGRIHVTDDIEEIVARHFAEWGQIERIRVLNTRGVAFITYTNEANAQFAKEAMAHQSLDHEEILNVRWATADPNPMAQAREARRIEEQAAEAIRRALPAEFVAEIEGKDPEARKRRKIESSYGLEGYEAPDEVHFARGANAVNPVGREGFEVEYQERPMLENGDAANQAQYALPAPQEQSILSGGIFSSSTLAALNTAKVAVASKPKPAASAGPLVAYDSDDDDE
;
A
#
# COMPACT_ATOMS: atom_id res chain seq x y z
N MET A 1 -16.81 57.39 -34.77
CA MET A 1 -15.54 57.95 -35.30
C MET A 1 -14.52 57.75 -34.20
N SER A 2 -13.72 56.70 -34.13
CA SER A 2 -13.19 55.67 -35.05
C SER A 2 -12.79 54.50 -34.14
N ASP A 3 -13.39 53.31 -34.31
CA ASP A 3 -12.82 52.13 -35.00
C ASP A 3 -11.39 51.77 -34.60
N GLU A 4 -11.22 50.68 -33.82
CA GLU A 4 -10.15 49.70 -34.06
C GLU A 4 -10.49 48.32 -33.44
N GLU A 5 -10.26 47.28 -34.24
CA GLU A 5 -10.76 45.92 -34.13
C GLU A 5 -10.00 45.01 -33.14
N VAL A 6 -10.73 44.01 -32.66
CA VAL A 6 -10.31 42.91 -31.79
C VAL A 6 -9.88 41.71 -32.65
N ALA A 7 -8.71 41.13 -32.40
CA ALA A 7 -8.29 39.84 -32.97
C ALA A 7 -7.92 38.84 -31.86
N VAL A 8 -8.79 37.84 -31.65
CA VAL A 8 -8.57 36.64 -30.82
C VAL A 8 -8.45 35.44 -31.74
N ALA A 9 -7.28 34.79 -31.75
CA ALA A 9 -7.05 33.55 -32.50
C ALA A 9 -7.48 32.34 -31.67
N ARG A 10 -8.54 31.66 -32.10
CA ARG A 10 -8.92 30.28 -31.73
C ARG A 10 -8.91 29.44 -33.00
N THR A 11 -8.02 28.45 -33.08
CA THR A 11 -8.06 27.41 -34.12
C THR A 11 -8.80 26.20 -33.59
N GLN A 12 -9.97 25.93 -34.15
CA GLN A 12 -10.71 24.67 -34.06
C GLN A 12 -10.42 23.88 -35.34
N ASP A 13 -9.84 22.69 -35.22
CA ASP A 13 -9.77 21.73 -36.32
C ASP A 13 -11.09 20.94 -36.37
N VAL A 14 -11.77 21.05 -37.51
CA VAL A 14 -13.03 20.36 -37.84
C VAL A 14 -12.70 19.17 -38.74
N ASP A 15 -12.98 17.98 -38.24
CA ASP A 15 -12.98 16.71 -38.99
C ASP A 15 -14.18 16.69 -39.96
N THR A 16 -13.94 16.43 -41.25
CA THR A 16 -15.00 16.11 -42.23
C THR A 16 -14.52 14.94 -43.10
N PRO A 17 -15.32 13.87 -43.31
CA PRO A 17 -14.89 12.69 -44.05
C PRO A 17 -15.27 12.77 -45.53
N GLU A 18 -14.38 12.34 -46.42
CA GLU A 18 -14.65 12.17 -47.86
C GLU A 18 -14.99 10.70 -48.23
N PRO A 19 -15.74 10.48 -49.32
CA PRO A 19 -16.49 9.25 -49.56
C PRO A 19 -15.73 8.19 -50.36
N GLN A 20 -16.27 6.97 -50.27
CA GLN A 20 -15.81 5.76 -50.94
C GLN A 20 -16.23 5.75 -52.42
N GLU A 21 -15.28 5.44 -53.32
CA GLU A 21 -15.59 4.93 -54.66
C GLU A 21 -14.86 3.61 -54.91
N THR A 22 -15.62 2.67 -55.45
CA THR A 22 -15.27 1.30 -55.83
C THR A 22 -14.68 1.25 -57.24
N ALA A 23 -13.53 0.58 -57.43
CA ALA A 23 -13.13 0.05 -58.74
C ALA A 23 -12.21 -1.17 -58.61
N LEU A 24 -12.43 -2.13 -59.51
CA LEU A 24 -11.98 -3.52 -59.50
C LEU A 24 -10.57 -3.71 -60.11
N THR A 25 -9.79 -4.59 -59.48
CA THR A 25 -8.60 -5.39 -59.89
C THR A 25 -7.98 -5.25 -61.30
N THR A 26 -6.64 -5.09 -61.30
CA THR A 26 -5.72 -5.85 -62.18
C THR A 26 -4.47 -6.29 -61.39
N THR A 27 -4.17 -7.58 -61.45
CA THR A 27 -3.01 -8.26 -60.84
C THR A 27 -1.71 -7.92 -61.57
N ASN A 28 -0.67 -7.51 -60.83
CA ASN A 28 0.72 -7.70 -61.24
C ASN A 28 1.63 -7.90 -60.02
N THR A 29 2.43 -8.95 -60.13
CA THR A 29 3.32 -9.52 -59.12
C THR A 29 4.68 -8.84 -59.19
N GLU A 30 4.98 -7.94 -58.26
CA GLU A 30 6.36 -7.51 -57.99
C GLU A 30 6.60 -7.40 -56.48
N VAL A 31 7.62 -8.12 -56.01
CA VAL A 31 8.02 -8.22 -54.61
C VAL A 31 8.72 -6.92 -54.20
N ALA A 32 7.99 -6.02 -53.54
CA ALA A 32 8.55 -4.82 -52.95
C ALA A 32 9.17 -5.13 -51.57
N ALA A 33 10.43 -4.76 -51.40
CA ALA A 33 11.19 -4.88 -50.15
C ALA A 33 10.49 -4.16 -48.98
N PRO A 34 10.62 -4.66 -47.73
CA PRO A 34 9.90 -4.09 -46.60
C PRO A 34 10.40 -2.67 -46.29
N ALA A 35 9.49 -1.70 -46.36
CA ALA A 35 9.76 -0.33 -45.98
C ALA A 35 10.21 -0.26 -44.51
N GLU A 36 11.42 0.25 -44.29
CA GLU A 36 11.96 0.52 -42.97
C GLU A 36 11.03 1.46 -42.20
N ARG A 37 10.46 0.96 -41.10
CA ARG A 37 9.70 1.78 -40.16
C ARG A 37 10.65 2.81 -39.54
N LYS A 38 10.58 4.05 -40.00
CA LYS A 38 11.26 5.19 -39.39
C LYS A 38 10.74 5.38 -37.97
N VAL A 39 11.46 4.83 -36.98
CA VAL A 39 11.26 5.15 -35.58
C VAL A 39 11.60 6.62 -35.42
N LYS A 40 10.58 7.48 -35.38
CA LYS A 40 10.73 8.88 -34.99
C LYS A 40 11.31 8.85 -33.57
N LYS A 41 12.60 9.14 -33.43
CA LYS A 41 13.22 9.36 -32.12
C LYS A 41 12.41 10.45 -31.44
N ILE A 42 11.64 10.07 -30.42
CA ILE A 42 11.01 11.02 -29.51
C ILE A 42 12.19 11.72 -28.83
N ILE A 43 12.53 12.93 -29.31
CA ILE A 43 13.50 13.78 -28.66
C ILE A 43 12.88 14.14 -27.32
N ARG A 44 13.24 13.38 -26.26
CA ARG A 44 12.88 13.71 -24.88
C ARG A 44 13.37 15.13 -24.63
N LYS A 45 12.43 16.07 -24.56
CA LYS A 45 12.69 17.47 -24.20
C LYS A 45 13.57 17.45 -22.94
N LYS A 46 14.80 17.94 -23.05
CA LYS A 46 15.73 17.98 -21.92
C LYS A 46 15.02 18.69 -20.77
N LYS A 47 14.96 18.05 -19.60
CA LYS A 47 14.33 18.66 -18.42
C LYS A 47 15.01 20.01 -18.16
N ARG A 48 14.21 21.03 -17.91
CA ARG A 48 14.70 22.35 -17.53
C ARG A 48 15.57 22.23 -16.27
N PRO A 49 16.62 23.04 -16.09
CA PRO A 49 17.38 23.07 -14.85
C PRO A 49 16.49 23.53 -13.69
N ALA A 50 16.75 23.03 -12.48
CA ALA A 50 16.00 23.45 -11.31
C ALA A 50 16.32 24.91 -10.94
N ARG A 51 15.28 25.67 -10.61
CA ARG A 51 15.43 27.09 -10.25
C ARG A 51 15.89 27.23 -8.80
N PRO A 52 16.85 28.13 -8.48
CA PRO A 52 17.09 28.57 -7.11
C PRO A 52 15.84 29.28 -6.56
N GLN A 53 15.27 28.79 -5.45
CA GLN A 53 14.00 29.31 -4.92
C GLN A 53 14.20 30.63 -4.19
N VAL A 54 15.31 30.73 -3.48
CA VAL A 54 15.61 31.82 -2.56
C VAL A 54 17.10 32.13 -2.62
N ASP A 55 17.46 33.40 -2.44
CA ASP A 55 18.86 33.80 -2.34
C ASP A 55 19.49 33.29 -1.03
N PRO A 56 20.80 32.94 -1.04
CA PRO A 56 21.47 32.38 0.14
C PRO A 56 21.44 33.31 1.36
N SER A 57 21.28 34.62 1.16
CA SER A 57 21.17 35.63 2.23
C SER A 57 19.85 35.60 3.01
N PHE A 58 18.80 34.98 2.47
CA PHE A 58 17.50 34.85 3.15
C PHE A 58 17.52 33.86 4.31
N ILE A 59 18.50 32.94 4.32
CA ILE A 59 18.69 32.00 5.42
C ILE A 59 19.49 32.74 6.51
N THR A 60 18.82 33.66 7.21
CA THR A 60 19.37 34.27 8.43
C THR A 60 19.26 33.26 9.57
N SER A 61 20.40 32.94 10.17
CA SER A 61 20.49 32.22 11.44
C SER A 61 20.07 33.17 12.57
N GLU A 62 18.79 33.52 12.60
CA GLU A 62 18.23 34.24 13.74
C GLU A 62 18.14 33.27 14.93
N PRO A 63 18.68 33.63 16.11
CA PRO A 63 18.51 32.83 17.30
C PRO A 63 17.01 32.67 17.61
N PRO A 64 16.58 31.52 18.16
CA PRO A 64 15.18 31.28 18.44
C PRO A 64 14.63 32.36 19.38
N PRO A 65 13.36 32.76 19.22
CA PRO A 65 12.76 33.78 20.07
C PRO A 65 12.91 33.40 21.55
N GLN A 66 13.11 34.40 22.40
CA GLN A 66 13.28 34.17 23.84
C GLN A 66 11.95 33.71 24.45
N THR A 67 11.85 32.41 24.70
CA THR A 67 10.68 31.74 25.27
C THR A 67 10.87 31.35 26.75
N GLY A 68 12.12 31.37 27.23
CA GLY A 68 12.49 31.03 28.60
C GLY A 68 13.56 31.95 29.18
N THR A 69 13.99 31.65 30.39
CA THR A 69 14.91 32.49 31.18
C THR A 69 16.37 32.18 30.90
N ILE A 70 16.71 30.91 30.66
CA ILE A 70 18.09 30.47 30.46
C ILE A 70 18.22 29.83 29.07
N PHE A 71 19.10 30.35 28.22
CA PHE A 71 19.38 29.71 26.93
C PHE A 71 20.35 28.54 27.10
N ASN A 72 19.90 27.34 26.77
CA ASN A 72 20.72 26.13 26.79
C ASN A 72 21.49 26.00 25.48
N ILE A 73 22.80 26.24 25.54
CA ILE A 73 23.72 26.21 24.40
C ILE A 73 23.89 24.79 23.82
N TRP A 74 23.72 23.73 24.62
CA TRP A 74 23.88 22.36 24.13
C TRP A 74 22.71 21.91 23.25
N TYR A 75 21.50 22.31 23.63
CA TYR A 75 20.27 21.94 22.92
C TYR A 75 19.73 23.05 22.01
N ASN A 76 20.42 24.19 21.92
CA ASN A 76 19.97 25.43 21.26
C ASN A 76 18.50 25.77 21.56
N LYS A 77 18.11 25.65 22.84
CA LYS A 77 16.73 25.86 23.30
C LYS A 77 16.72 26.67 24.59
N TRP A 78 15.67 27.45 24.79
CA TRP A 78 15.45 28.10 26.07
C TRP A 78 14.88 27.11 27.09
N SER A 79 15.42 27.16 28.30
CA SER A 79 14.99 26.42 29.49
C SER A 79 14.15 27.34 30.40
N GLY A 80 13.19 26.75 31.11
CA GLY A 80 12.37 27.47 32.11
C GLY A 80 11.20 28.29 31.54
N GLY A 81 10.81 28.04 30.29
CA GLY A 81 9.62 28.63 29.65
C GLY A 81 8.45 27.65 29.52
N ASP A 82 7.28 28.15 29.08
CA ASP A 82 6.12 27.33 28.71
C ASP A 82 6.49 26.36 27.57
N ARG A 83 5.86 25.17 27.54
CA ARG A 83 6.23 24.09 26.60
C ARG A 83 6.08 24.58 25.14
N GLU A 84 7.23 24.74 24.47
CA GLU A 84 7.46 25.29 23.11
C GLU A 84 6.48 24.89 21.99
N ASP A 85 5.73 23.81 22.15
CA ASP A 85 4.77 23.31 21.14
C ASP A 85 3.72 24.35 20.75
N LYS A 86 3.38 25.25 21.66
CA LYS A 86 2.36 26.29 21.42
C LYS A 86 2.85 27.39 20.48
N TYR A 87 4.16 27.61 20.34
CA TYR A 87 4.75 28.68 19.53
C TYR A 87 5.18 28.23 18.13
N LEU A 88 5.79 27.05 18.00
CA LEU A 88 6.18 26.46 16.70
C LEU A 88 4.97 26.27 15.76
N SER A 89 3.79 26.07 16.33
CA SER A 89 2.57 25.88 15.58
C SER A 89 1.87 27.20 15.16
N LYS A 90 2.50 28.37 15.35
CA LYS A 90 1.91 29.69 15.08
C LYS A 90 2.65 30.54 14.04
N THR A 91 3.81 30.09 13.56
CA THR A 91 4.54 30.79 12.51
C THR A 91 4.31 30.10 11.18
N HIS A 92 3.89 30.87 10.17
CA HIS A 92 3.83 30.43 8.79
C HIS A 92 5.21 30.05 8.28
N ALA A 93 5.27 29.07 7.39
CA ALA A 93 6.49 28.71 6.69
C ALA A 93 6.99 29.91 5.86
N LYS A 94 8.32 30.08 5.81
CA LYS A 94 8.95 31.21 5.10
C LYS A 94 8.77 31.16 3.57
N GLY A 95 8.51 29.98 3.01
CA GLY A 95 8.36 29.78 1.57
C GLY A 95 7.53 28.53 1.26
N ARG A 96 7.03 28.44 0.03
CA ARG A 96 6.26 27.31 -0.50
C ARG A 96 6.78 26.94 -1.89
N CYS A 97 7.10 25.67 -2.10
CA CYS A 97 7.59 25.20 -3.39
C CYS A 97 6.47 25.14 -4.42
N ASN A 98 6.75 25.63 -5.64
CA ASN A 98 5.88 25.42 -6.79
C ASN A 98 6.49 24.37 -7.70
N VAL A 99 5.92 23.15 -7.70
CA VAL A 99 6.47 22.00 -8.43
C VAL A 99 6.65 22.33 -9.92
N ALA A 100 5.71 23.02 -10.56
CA ALA A 100 5.77 23.28 -11.99
C ALA A 100 6.89 24.27 -12.40
N LYS A 101 7.27 25.19 -11.50
CA LYS A 101 8.27 26.22 -11.76
C LYS A 101 9.66 25.84 -11.24
N ASP A 102 9.72 25.22 -10.07
CA ASP A 102 10.97 25.00 -9.34
C ASP A 102 11.58 23.61 -9.63
N SER A 103 10.76 22.64 -10.07
CA SER A 103 11.28 21.32 -10.43
C SER A 103 12.15 21.37 -11.68
N GLY A 104 13.19 20.56 -11.67
CA GLY A 104 14.12 20.50 -12.78
C GLY A 104 15.29 19.57 -12.51
N TYR A 105 16.22 19.59 -13.46
CA TYR A 105 17.47 18.85 -13.38
C TYR A 105 18.41 19.45 -12.34
N THR A 106 19.00 18.60 -11.51
CA THR A 106 20.05 18.96 -10.53
C THR A 106 21.30 18.09 -10.72
N ARG A 107 22.37 18.35 -9.94
CA ARG A 107 23.58 17.50 -9.95
C ARG A 107 23.27 16.07 -9.49
N ALA A 108 22.28 15.93 -8.61
CA ALA A 108 21.80 14.65 -8.09
C ALA A 108 21.28 13.72 -9.19
N ASP A 109 20.70 14.24 -10.27
CA ASP A 109 20.20 13.40 -11.37
C ASP A 109 21.31 12.60 -12.10
N LYS A 110 22.59 12.96 -11.91
CA LYS A 110 23.73 12.18 -12.43
C LYS A 110 24.05 10.97 -11.54
N VAL A 111 23.72 11.03 -10.26
CA VAL A 111 24.05 10.00 -9.27
C VAL A 111 22.83 9.15 -9.03
N THR A 112 22.94 7.85 -9.27
CA THR A 112 21.85 6.90 -9.02
C THR A 112 21.68 6.69 -7.52
N GLY A 113 20.44 6.70 -7.03
CA GLY A 113 20.14 6.51 -5.61
C GLY A 113 20.27 7.78 -4.75
N SER A 114 20.34 8.97 -5.36
CA SER A 114 20.24 10.22 -4.62
C SER A 114 18.86 10.42 -4.00
N TYR A 115 18.82 11.16 -2.88
CA TYR A 115 17.60 11.51 -2.16
C TYR A 115 17.02 12.85 -2.63
N PHE A 116 15.79 13.14 -2.24
CA PHE A 116 15.14 14.43 -2.51
C PHE A 116 15.65 15.52 -1.58
N CYS A 117 15.61 16.76 -2.05
CA CYS A 117 16.03 17.91 -1.23
C CYS A 117 14.92 18.31 -0.25
N LEU A 118 15.22 18.32 1.04
CA LEU A 118 14.29 18.80 2.08
C LEU A 118 13.96 20.29 1.91
N PHE A 119 14.98 21.10 1.60
CA PHE A 119 14.81 22.53 1.38
C PHE A 119 13.97 22.83 0.13
N PHE A 120 14.05 21.97 -0.89
CA PHE A 120 13.20 22.07 -2.08
C PHE A 120 11.75 21.82 -1.73
N ALA A 121 11.43 20.78 -0.95
CA ALA A 121 10.06 20.53 -0.48
C ALA A 121 9.51 21.74 0.31
N ARG A 122 10.34 22.35 1.15
CA ARG A 122 10.01 23.56 1.93
C ARG A 122 10.03 24.88 1.14
N GLY A 123 10.41 24.87 -0.13
CA GLY A 123 10.41 26.10 -0.96
C GLY A 123 11.54 27.09 -0.68
N ILE A 124 12.64 26.65 -0.06
CA ILE A 124 13.73 27.54 0.40
C ILE A 124 15.12 27.09 -0.07
N CYS A 125 15.23 26.27 -1.12
CA CYS A 125 16.52 25.79 -1.60
C CYS A 125 17.29 26.88 -2.37
N PRO A 126 18.49 27.29 -1.92
CA PRO A 126 19.29 28.30 -2.61
C PRO A 126 20.15 27.72 -3.74
N LYS A 127 20.38 26.40 -3.75
CA LYS A 127 21.32 25.76 -4.69
C LYS A 127 20.75 25.54 -6.09
N GLY A 128 19.42 25.48 -6.25
CA GLY A 128 18.77 25.24 -7.55
C GLY A 128 19.38 24.07 -8.33
N GLN A 129 19.87 24.33 -9.54
CA GLN A 129 20.52 23.34 -10.42
C GLN A 129 21.75 22.68 -9.79
N ASP A 130 22.49 23.40 -8.94
CA ASP A 130 23.73 22.89 -8.33
C ASP A 130 23.49 22.03 -7.08
N CYS A 131 22.22 21.75 -6.75
CA CYS A 131 21.87 20.92 -5.61
C CYS A 131 22.34 19.47 -5.78
N GLU A 132 22.89 18.90 -4.71
CA GLU A 132 23.31 17.50 -4.59
C GLU A 132 22.13 16.54 -4.39
N TYR A 133 20.94 17.09 -4.15
CA TYR A 133 19.69 16.36 -3.96
C TYR A 133 18.72 16.62 -5.12
N LEU A 134 17.76 15.73 -5.30
CA LEU A 134 16.81 15.77 -6.42
C LEU A 134 15.74 16.86 -6.20
N HIS A 135 15.46 17.65 -7.24
CA HIS A 135 14.39 18.66 -7.27
C HIS A 135 13.24 18.22 -8.20
N ARG A 136 12.54 17.16 -7.81
CA ARG A 136 11.34 16.64 -8.47
C ARG A 136 10.48 15.88 -7.46
N LEU A 137 9.28 15.52 -7.84
CA LEU A 137 8.45 14.62 -7.04
C LEU A 137 8.92 13.16 -7.15
N PRO A 138 8.73 12.34 -6.10
CA PRO A 138 8.98 10.91 -6.15
C PRO A 138 8.13 10.19 -7.22
N GLY A 139 8.81 9.47 -8.11
CA GLY A 139 8.18 8.60 -9.11
C GLY A 139 8.05 7.16 -8.65
N ILE A 140 7.50 6.31 -9.51
CA ILE A 140 7.35 4.86 -9.28
C ILE A 140 8.72 4.15 -9.25
N HIS A 141 9.74 4.74 -9.89
CA HIS A 141 11.07 4.17 -9.99
C HIS A 141 12.01 4.56 -8.84
N ASP A 142 11.59 5.49 -7.98
CA ASP A 142 12.37 5.98 -6.85
C ASP A 142 12.06 5.09 -5.62
N LEU A 143 12.75 3.93 -5.53
CA LEU A 143 12.65 3.01 -4.39
C LEU A 143 13.73 3.31 -3.36
N PHE A 144 13.33 3.50 -2.10
CA PHE A 144 14.24 3.73 -0.97
C PHE A 144 14.22 2.55 0.00
N ASN A 145 15.27 2.42 0.80
CA ASN A 145 15.32 1.45 1.89
C ASN A 145 14.20 1.78 2.91
N PRO A 146 13.42 0.79 3.38
CA PRO A 146 12.43 1.00 4.43
C PRO A 146 12.94 1.70 5.70
N ASN A 147 14.23 1.68 6.01
CA ASN A 147 14.78 2.38 7.19
C ASN A 147 15.03 3.87 6.95
N VAL A 148 14.99 4.33 5.70
CA VAL A 148 15.35 5.70 5.31
C VAL A 148 14.13 6.36 4.66
N ASP A 149 13.98 7.66 4.90
CA ASP A 149 12.98 8.53 4.30
C ASP A 149 13.41 8.96 2.88
N CYS A 150 12.47 9.46 2.05
CA CYS A 150 12.76 9.97 0.71
C CYS A 150 13.79 11.13 0.70
N PHE A 151 13.99 11.78 1.85
CA PHE A 151 14.99 12.83 2.07
C PHE A 151 16.35 12.34 2.59
N GLY A 152 16.55 11.03 2.77
CA GLY A 152 17.80 10.47 3.29
C GLY A 152 17.95 10.53 4.82
N ARG A 153 16.86 10.77 5.55
CA ARG A 153 16.83 10.78 7.03
C ARG A 153 16.45 9.40 7.56
N ASP A 154 17.05 8.98 8.66
CA ASP A 154 16.73 7.70 9.28
C ASP A 154 15.34 7.72 9.95
N LYS A 155 14.57 6.66 9.71
CA LYS A 155 13.29 6.40 10.39
C LYS A 155 13.54 5.75 11.74
N HIS A 156 12.62 5.99 12.68
CA HIS A 156 12.74 5.51 14.06
C HIS A 156 11.96 4.20 14.24
N SER A 157 12.19 3.47 15.34
CA SER A 157 11.41 2.27 15.65
C SER A 157 9.94 2.61 15.91
N ASP A 158 9.70 3.64 16.71
CA ASP A 158 8.36 4.08 17.11
C ASP A 158 8.08 5.50 16.62
N TYR A 159 6.78 5.81 16.53
CA TYR A 159 6.33 7.17 16.29
C TYR A 159 6.58 8.03 17.53
N ARG A 160 6.83 9.33 17.30
CA ARG A 160 6.77 10.31 18.38
C ARG A 160 5.33 10.45 18.89
N ASP A 161 5.19 10.83 20.16
CA ASP A 161 3.89 11.07 20.81
C ASP A 161 3.04 12.13 20.07
N ASP A 162 3.69 13.15 19.50
CA ASP A 162 3.06 14.18 18.68
C ASP A 162 2.75 13.74 17.23
N MET A 163 3.04 12.49 16.86
CA MET A 163 2.99 11.96 15.48
C MET A 163 3.76 12.83 14.47
N GLY A 164 4.75 13.58 14.95
CA GLY A 164 5.63 14.41 14.14
C GLY A 164 6.84 13.65 13.59
N GLY A 165 7.77 14.40 12.99
CA GLY A 165 9.05 13.84 12.54
C GLY A 165 8.98 12.92 11.31
N VAL A 166 9.96 12.02 11.19
CA VAL A 166 10.21 11.21 9.98
C VAL A 166 9.24 10.03 9.85
N GLY A 167 8.74 9.51 10.98
CA GLY A 167 7.89 8.32 11.03
C GLY A 167 8.65 7.08 11.47
N SER A 168 7.95 5.95 11.49
CA SER A 168 8.48 4.66 11.93
C SER A 168 8.74 3.72 10.76
N PHE A 169 9.77 2.87 10.86
CA PHE A 169 10.01 1.80 9.90
C PHE A 169 9.19 0.52 10.18
N MET A 170 8.65 0.35 11.40
CA MET A 170 7.83 -0.82 11.77
C MET A 170 6.48 -0.83 11.04
N ARG A 171 5.94 0.35 10.76
CA ARG A 171 4.65 0.51 10.08
C ARG A 171 4.77 1.45 8.90
N GLN A 172 4.50 0.94 7.70
CA GLN A 172 4.41 1.74 6.49
C GLN A 172 3.16 2.64 6.54
N ASN A 173 3.38 3.93 6.78
CA ASN A 173 2.32 4.93 6.80
C ASN A 173 2.34 5.76 5.52
N ARG A 174 1.23 5.71 4.79
CA ARG A 174 1.02 6.49 3.55
C ARG A 174 -0.09 7.53 3.72
N THR A 175 -0.58 7.64 4.96
CA THR A 175 -1.65 8.52 5.38
C THR A 175 -1.11 9.68 6.21
N ILE A 176 -1.45 10.89 5.80
CA ILE A 176 -1.13 12.11 6.54
C ILE A 176 -2.40 12.70 7.17
N TYR A 177 -2.24 13.17 8.39
CA TYR A 177 -3.22 13.98 9.12
C TYR A 177 -2.94 15.45 8.82
N VAL A 178 -3.98 16.18 8.44
CA VAL A 178 -3.94 17.63 8.23
C VAL A 178 -4.98 18.23 9.16
N GLY A 179 -4.56 19.09 10.07
CA GLY A 179 -5.46 19.77 11.00
C GLY A 179 -5.30 21.29 10.95
N ARG A 180 -6.23 21.97 11.62
CA ARG A 180 -6.36 23.44 11.63
C ARG A 180 -6.69 24.03 10.25
N ILE A 181 -7.50 23.29 9.50
CA ILE A 181 -8.10 23.79 8.25
C ILE A 181 -9.30 24.65 8.63
N HIS A 182 -9.42 25.83 8.04
CA HIS A 182 -10.56 26.72 8.18
C HIS A 182 -11.78 26.06 7.54
N VAL A 183 -12.89 26.05 8.28
CA VAL A 183 -14.09 25.34 7.84
C VAL A 183 -14.85 26.19 6.82
N THR A 184 -14.82 25.79 5.56
CA THR A 184 -15.64 26.29 4.46
C THR A 184 -16.41 25.16 3.79
N ASP A 185 -17.36 25.48 2.91
CA ASP A 185 -18.10 24.46 2.17
C ASP A 185 -17.22 23.80 1.09
N ASP A 186 -16.23 24.52 0.57
CA ASP A 186 -15.35 24.09 -0.53
C ASP A 186 -14.04 23.42 -0.05
N ILE A 187 -13.91 23.04 1.23
CA ILE A 187 -12.65 22.48 1.79
C ILE A 187 -12.16 21.27 1.00
N GLU A 188 -13.06 20.39 0.59
CA GLU A 188 -12.68 19.15 -0.11
C GLU A 188 -11.96 19.44 -1.41
N GLU A 189 -12.44 20.43 -2.17
CA GLU A 189 -11.81 20.87 -3.42
C GLU A 189 -10.48 21.56 -3.18
N ILE A 190 -10.40 22.42 -2.15
CA ILE A 190 -9.18 23.14 -1.79
C ILE A 190 -8.09 22.15 -1.37
N VAL A 191 -8.42 21.20 -0.48
CA VAL A 191 -7.51 20.14 -0.04
C VAL A 191 -7.09 19.28 -1.22
N ALA A 192 -8.04 18.84 -2.06
CA ALA A 192 -7.72 18.04 -3.23
C ALA A 192 -6.77 18.77 -4.19
N ARG A 193 -7.03 20.06 -4.47
CA ARG A 193 -6.21 20.87 -5.38
C ARG A 193 -4.77 21.00 -4.89
N HIS A 194 -4.57 21.40 -3.64
CA HIS A 194 -3.24 21.63 -3.09
C HIS A 194 -2.45 20.34 -2.83
N PHE A 195 -3.11 19.27 -2.38
CA PHE A 195 -2.42 18.01 -2.08
C PHE A 195 -2.17 17.14 -3.32
N ALA A 196 -2.97 17.28 -4.37
CA ALA A 196 -2.77 16.54 -5.62
C ALA A 196 -1.48 16.94 -6.35
N GLU A 197 -0.98 18.16 -6.13
CA GLU A 197 0.27 18.63 -6.72
C GLU A 197 1.49 17.83 -6.25
N TRP A 198 1.44 17.18 -5.08
CA TRP A 198 2.59 16.52 -4.47
C TRP A 198 2.71 15.03 -4.81
N GLY A 199 1.69 14.44 -5.41
CA GLY A 199 1.71 13.03 -5.81
C GLY A 199 0.33 12.44 -6.00
N GLN A 200 0.30 11.19 -6.48
CA GLN A 200 -0.96 10.48 -6.71
C GLN A 200 -1.64 10.14 -5.38
N ILE A 201 -2.86 10.63 -5.22
CA ILE A 201 -3.71 10.38 -4.06
C ILE A 201 -4.58 9.15 -4.33
N GLU A 202 -4.72 8.31 -3.31
CA GLU A 202 -5.62 7.15 -3.30
C GLU A 202 -6.99 7.53 -2.72
N ARG A 203 -6.99 8.25 -1.58
CA ARG A 203 -8.21 8.65 -0.90
C ARG A 203 -8.01 9.94 -0.10
N ILE A 204 -9.00 10.83 -0.19
CA ILE A 204 -9.14 12.00 0.68
C ILE A 204 -10.38 11.80 1.55
N ARG A 205 -10.25 12.01 2.85
CA ARG A 205 -11.37 12.03 3.79
C ARG A 205 -11.30 13.31 4.59
N VAL A 206 -12.19 14.26 4.31
CA VAL A 206 -12.32 15.49 5.08
C VAL A 206 -13.39 15.31 6.15
N LEU A 207 -13.16 15.90 7.32
CA LEU A 207 -14.11 15.96 8.43
C LEU A 207 -14.37 17.43 8.77
N ASN A 208 -15.39 18.01 8.14
CA ASN A 208 -15.70 19.44 8.17
C ASN A 208 -15.99 19.92 9.60
N THR A 209 -16.59 19.08 10.45
CA THR A 209 -16.91 19.43 11.84
C THR A 209 -15.70 19.75 12.70
N ARG A 210 -14.52 19.22 12.36
CA ARG A 210 -13.28 19.42 13.12
C ARG A 210 -12.22 20.21 12.35
N GLY A 211 -12.44 20.54 11.08
CA GLY A 211 -11.42 21.14 10.23
C GLY A 211 -10.18 20.24 10.08
N VAL A 212 -10.42 18.93 9.89
CA VAL A 212 -9.37 17.90 9.78
C VAL A 212 -9.54 17.13 8.48
N ALA A 213 -8.44 16.80 7.82
CA ALA A 213 -8.41 15.91 6.67
C ALA A 213 -7.41 14.77 6.86
N PHE A 214 -7.75 13.61 6.29
CA PHE A 214 -6.89 12.45 6.17
C PHE A 214 -6.65 12.18 4.69
N ILE A 215 -5.38 12.19 4.29
CA ILE A 215 -4.99 12.06 2.88
C ILE A 215 -4.11 10.83 2.76
N THR A 216 -4.55 9.87 1.96
CA THR A 216 -3.86 8.61 1.69
C THR A 216 -3.21 8.71 0.32
N TYR A 217 -1.87 8.67 0.25
CA TYR A 217 -1.14 8.59 -0.99
C TYR A 217 -0.94 7.14 -1.43
N THR A 218 -0.74 6.94 -2.74
CA THR A 218 -0.39 5.61 -3.27
C THR A 218 1.01 5.18 -2.78
N ASN A 219 1.99 6.08 -2.89
CA ASN A 219 3.39 5.86 -2.52
C ASN A 219 3.72 6.48 -1.16
N GLU A 220 4.51 5.79 -0.34
CA GLU A 220 5.03 6.30 0.94
C GLU A 220 5.91 7.54 0.74
N ALA A 221 6.78 7.53 -0.27
CA ALA A 221 7.66 8.65 -0.57
C ALA A 221 6.89 9.95 -0.86
N ASN A 222 5.72 9.86 -1.52
CA ASN A 222 4.87 11.03 -1.77
C ASN A 222 4.24 11.56 -0.49
N ALA A 223 3.82 10.67 0.43
CA ALA A 223 3.30 11.08 1.73
C ALA A 223 4.36 11.79 2.58
N GLN A 224 5.59 11.24 2.61
CA GLN A 224 6.74 11.85 3.29
C GLN A 224 7.05 13.24 2.71
N PHE A 225 7.09 13.33 1.37
CA PHE A 225 7.38 14.58 0.67
C PHE A 225 6.29 15.65 0.89
N ALA A 226 5.02 15.27 0.74
CA ALA A 226 3.88 16.15 0.96
C ALA A 226 3.80 16.64 2.41
N LYS A 227 4.12 15.79 3.40
CA LYS A 227 4.15 16.15 4.81
C LYS A 227 5.10 17.31 5.09
N GLU A 228 6.34 17.23 4.61
CA GLU A 228 7.34 18.29 4.84
C GLU A 228 7.03 19.56 4.06
N ALA A 229 6.41 19.42 2.88
CA ALA A 229 6.12 20.55 2.02
C ALA A 229 4.90 21.37 2.47
N MET A 230 3.86 20.71 2.99
CA MET A 230 2.63 21.34 3.45
C MET A 230 2.64 21.68 4.95
N ALA A 231 3.68 21.28 5.68
CA ALA A 231 3.84 21.64 7.09
C ALA A 231 3.95 23.16 7.26
N HIS A 232 3.14 23.73 8.16
CA HIS A 232 3.09 25.17 8.46
C HIS A 232 2.76 26.08 7.26
N GLN A 233 2.19 25.52 6.20
CA GLN A 233 1.67 26.29 5.06
C GLN A 233 0.25 26.76 5.32
N SER A 234 -0.19 27.69 4.48
CA SER A 234 -1.58 28.04 4.25
C SER A 234 -2.14 27.34 3.02
N LEU A 235 -3.46 27.09 3.03
CA LEU A 235 -4.23 26.72 1.84
C LEU A 235 -4.65 28.00 1.10
N ASP A 236 -5.96 28.25 0.97
CA ASP A 236 -6.52 29.46 0.36
C ASP A 236 -6.78 30.58 1.39
N HIS A 237 -6.73 30.25 2.68
CA HIS A 237 -6.90 31.18 3.81
C HIS A 237 -5.60 31.34 4.61
N GLU A 238 -5.51 32.31 5.51
CA GLU A 238 -4.31 32.61 6.32
C GLU A 238 -4.10 31.65 7.52
N GLU A 239 -4.52 30.41 7.37
CA GLU A 239 -4.40 29.36 8.37
C GLU A 239 -3.01 28.72 8.38
N ILE A 240 -2.61 28.18 9.53
CA ILE A 240 -1.35 27.45 9.68
C ILE A 240 -1.68 25.97 9.85
N LEU A 241 -1.49 25.23 8.76
CA LEU A 241 -1.74 23.80 8.74
C LEU A 241 -0.81 23.06 9.69
N ASN A 242 -1.40 22.11 10.41
CA ASN A 242 -0.66 21.16 11.23
C ASN A 242 -0.67 19.79 10.55
N VAL A 243 0.46 19.41 9.97
CA VAL A 243 0.61 18.16 9.21
C VAL A 243 1.40 17.13 10.02
N ARG A 244 0.78 15.97 10.26
CA ARG A 244 1.31 14.88 11.09
C ARG A 244 1.11 13.52 10.43
N TRP A 245 1.78 12.51 10.93
CA TRP A 245 1.48 11.13 10.57
C TRP A 245 0.10 10.74 11.11
N ALA A 246 -0.71 10.07 10.29
CA ALA A 246 -2.01 9.61 10.74
C ALA A 246 -1.89 8.33 11.59
N THR A 247 -2.72 8.24 12.62
CA THR A 247 -2.94 7.00 13.35
C THR A 247 -3.81 6.05 12.53
N ALA A 248 -3.96 4.80 12.98
CA ALA A 248 -4.89 3.88 12.33
C ALA A 248 -6.33 4.40 12.47
N ASP A 249 -7.12 4.29 11.39
CA ASP A 249 -8.53 4.69 11.43
C ASP A 249 -9.26 3.82 12.47
N PRO A 250 -10.01 4.40 13.42
CA PRO A 250 -10.75 3.64 14.41
C PRO A 250 -11.84 2.73 13.81
N ASN A 251 -12.30 2.99 12.59
CA ASN A 251 -13.35 2.19 11.96
C ASN A 251 -12.85 0.78 11.57
N PRO A 252 -13.45 -0.31 12.11
CA PRO A 252 -13.04 -1.68 11.79
C PRO A 252 -13.09 -2.01 10.29
N MET A 253 -14.05 -1.46 9.54
CA MET A 253 -14.13 -1.68 8.09
C MET A 253 -12.96 -1.02 7.33
N ALA A 254 -12.47 0.11 7.82
CA ALA A 254 -11.32 0.80 7.23
C ALA A 254 -10.03 0.02 7.54
N GLN A 255 -9.89 -0.51 8.75
CA GLN A 255 -8.77 -1.37 9.13
C GLN A 255 -8.74 -2.66 8.31
N ALA A 256 -9.89 -3.33 8.14
CA ALA A 256 -10.00 -4.54 7.34
C ALA A 256 -9.66 -4.29 5.86
N ARG A 257 -10.02 -3.13 5.31
CA ARG A 257 -9.66 -2.74 3.94
C ARG A 257 -8.17 -2.53 3.78
N GLU A 258 -7.54 -1.81 4.70
CA GLU A 258 -6.10 -1.57 4.65
C GLU A 258 -5.32 -2.86 4.88
N ALA A 259 -5.75 -3.71 5.82
CA ALA A 259 -5.18 -5.03 6.05
C ALA A 259 -5.27 -5.91 4.79
N ARG A 260 -6.44 -5.99 4.15
CA ARG A 260 -6.63 -6.71 2.88
C ARG A 260 -5.69 -6.20 1.78
N ARG A 261 -5.51 -4.89 1.69
CA ARG A 261 -4.57 -4.32 0.71
C ARG A 261 -3.12 -4.65 1.05
N ILE A 262 -2.73 -4.60 2.32
CA ILE A 262 -1.38 -4.96 2.76
C ILE A 262 -1.11 -6.44 2.45
N GLU A 263 -2.09 -7.31 2.67
CA GLU A 263 -2.05 -8.73 2.30
C GLU A 263 -1.92 -8.93 0.78
N GLU A 264 -2.68 -8.18 -0.03
CA GLU A 264 -2.59 -8.24 -1.49
C GLU A 264 -1.21 -7.78 -1.99
N GLN A 265 -0.69 -6.68 -1.45
CA GLN A 265 0.64 -6.19 -1.78
C GLN A 265 1.75 -7.17 -1.33
N ALA A 266 1.59 -7.78 -0.16
CA ALA A 266 2.48 -8.83 0.32
C ALA A 266 2.40 -10.07 -0.59
N ALA A 267 1.20 -10.47 -1.03
CA ALA A 267 1.01 -11.58 -1.95
C ALA A 267 1.64 -11.30 -3.32
N GLU A 268 1.53 -10.08 -3.85
CA GLU A 268 2.20 -9.69 -5.10
C GLU A 268 3.74 -9.71 -4.96
N ALA A 269 4.27 -9.20 -3.85
CA ALA A 269 5.69 -9.24 -3.56
C ALA A 269 6.21 -10.68 -3.43
N ILE A 270 5.44 -11.56 -2.75
CA ILE A 270 5.74 -12.99 -2.63
C ILE A 270 5.68 -13.69 -3.99
N ARG A 271 4.66 -13.41 -4.81
CA ARG A 271 4.55 -13.94 -6.18
C ARG A 271 5.74 -13.54 -7.05
N ARG A 272 6.22 -12.30 -6.88
CA ARG A 272 7.41 -11.82 -7.59
C ARG A 272 8.71 -12.44 -7.10
N ALA A 273 8.78 -12.80 -5.81
CA ALA A 273 9.97 -13.39 -5.20
C ALA A 273 10.05 -14.91 -5.41
N LEU A 274 8.92 -15.60 -5.50
CA LEU A 274 8.86 -17.04 -5.72
C LEU A 274 9.20 -17.41 -7.17
N PRO A 275 9.83 -18.58 -7.41
CA PRO A 275 10.06 -19.09 -8.76
C PRO A 275 8.75 -19.20 -9.55
N ALA A 276 8.79 -18.86 -10.84
CA ALA A 276 7.62 -18.89 -11.70
C ALA A 276 6.97 -20.27 -11.80
N GLU A 277 7.76 -21.34 -11.69
CA GLU A 277 7.26 -22.73 -11.63
C GLU A 277 6.37 -22.95 -10.40
N PHE A 278 6.80 -22.51 -9.23
CA PHE A 278 6.04 -22.64 -7.99
C PHE A 278 4.76 -21.80 -7.98
N VAL A 279 4.81 -20.59 -8.56
CA VAL A 279 3.61 -19.76 -8.75
C VAL A 279 2.64 -20.42 -9.74
N ALA A 280 3.14 -21.01 -10.84
CA ALA A 280 2.32 -21.71 -11.83
C ALA A 280 1.65 -22.98 -11.26
N GLU A 281 2.33 -23.67 -10.35
CA GLU A 281 1.78 -24.80 -9.60
C GLU A 281 0.64 -24.35 -8.66
N ILE A 282 0.85 -23.28 -7.87
CA ILE A 282 -0.18 -22.71 -6.98
C ILE A 282 -1.38 -22.19 -7.78
N GLU A 283 -1.14 -21.53 -8.92
CA GLU A 283 -2.21 -21.02 -9.79
C GLU A 283 -2.87 -22.13 -10.64
N GLY A 284 -2.40 -23.39 -10.54
CA GLY A 284 -2.92 -24.53 -11.30
C GLY A 284 -2.74 -24.37 -12.82
N LYS A 285 -1.92 -23.41 -13.24
CA LYS A 285 -1.71 -23.00 -14.64
C LYS A 285 -0.46 -23.63 -15.24
N ASP A 286 0.10 -24.61 -14.55
CA ASP A 286 1.27 -25.34 -14.98
C ASP A 286 0.99 -26.06 -16.32
N PRO A 287 1.66 -25.65 -17.42
CA PRO A 287 1.46 -26.25 -18.73
C PRO A 287 1.97 -27.68 -18.77
N GLU A 288 2.94 -28.07 -17.93
CA GLU A 288 3.40 -29.45 -17.83
C GLU A 288 2.43 -30.31 -17.04
N ALA A 289 1.88 -29.83 -15.92
CA ALA A 289 0.87 -30.59 -15.18
C ALA A 289 -0.39 -30.81 -16.01
N ARG A 290 -0.78 -29.84 -16.86
CA ARG A 290 -1.91 -30.00 -17.78
C ARG A 290 -1.60 -30.95 -18.93
N LYS A 291 -0.36 -30.95 -19.46
CA LYS A 291 0.09 -31.91 -20.48
C LYS A 291 0.21 -33.32 -19.90
N ARG A 292 0.76 -33.49 -18.70
CA ARG A 292 0.82 -34.77 -17.98
C ARG A 292 -0.58 -35.31 -17.71
N ARG A 293 -1.49 -34.47 -17.21
CA ARG A 293 -2.91 -34.82 -17.07
C ARG A 293 -3.57 -35.24 -18.39
N LYS A 294 -3.29 -34.53 -19.48
CA LYS A 294 -3.81 -34.88 -20.81
C LYS A 294 -3.26 -36.19 -21.35
N ILE A 295 -1.98 -36.48 -21.10
CA ILE A 295 -1.31 -37.74 -21.48
C ILE A 295 -1.79 -38.92 -20.62
N GLU A 296 -2.02 -38.70 -19.32
CA GLU A 296 -2.58 -39.72 -18.42
C GLU A 296 -4.06 -40.00 -18.75
N SER A 297 -4.84 -38.96 -19.07
CA SER A 297 -6.26 -39.08 -19.43
C SER A 297 -6.51 -39.70 -20.81
N SER A 298 -5.48 -39.76 -21.67
CA SER A 298 -5.63 -40.32 -23.01
C SER A 298 -5.55 -41.83 -23.05
N TYR A 299 -5.10 -42.49 -21.96
CA TYR A 299 -5.03 -43.95 -21.80
C TYR A 299 -4.47 -44.73 -23.01
N GLY A 300 -3.66 -44.07 -23.86
CA GLY A 300 -3.11 -44.65 -25.09
C GLY A 300 -4.05 -44.70 -26.31
N LEU A 301 -5.24 -44.09 -26.27
CA LEU A 301 -6.15 -43.96 -27.42
C LEU A 301 -6.01 -42.60 -28.12
N GLU A 302 -5.81 -42.62 -29.44
CA GLU A 302 -5.68 -41.41 -30.25
C GLU A 302 -7.00 -40.62 -30.27
N GLY A 303 -7.00 -39.41 -29.69
CA GLY A 303 -8.15 -38.50 -29.69
C GLY A 303 -9.18 -38.69 -28.56
N TYR A 304 -8.94 -39.60 -27.61
CA TYR A 304 -9.80 -39.76 -26.44
C TYR A 304 -9.29 -38.93 -25.25
N GLU A 305 -10.11 -38.04 -24.71
CA GLU A 305 -9.82 -37.26 -23.49
C GLU A 305 -10.91 -37.58 -22.48
N ALA A 306 -10.57 -38.34 -21.44
CA ALA A 306 -11.55 -38.73 -20.42
C ALA A 306 -12.03 -37.49 -19.65
N PRO A 307 -13.35 -37.28 -19.50
CA PRO A 307 -13.89 -36.19 -18.68
C PRO A 307 -13.37 -36.24 -17.24
N ASP A 308 -13.15 -35.07 -16.63
CA ASP A 308 -12.55 -34.94 -15.29
C ASP A 308 -13.31 -35.77 -14.22
N GLU A 309 -14.64 -35.83 -14.31
CA GLU A 309 -15.48 -36.65 -13.42
C GLU A 309 -15.17 -38.16 -13.50
N VAL A 310 -14.75 -38.65 -14.66
CA VAL A 310 -14.47 -40.07 -14.93
C VAL A 310 -13.01 -40.42 -14.62
N HIS A 311 -12.08 -39.50 -14.90
CA HIS A 311 -10.65 -39.69 -14.63
C HIS A 311 -10.31 -39.63 -13.13
N PHE A 312 -11.04 -38.82 -12.35
CA PHE A 312 -10.86 -38.68 -10.90
C PHE A 312 -11.88 -39.45 -10.05
N ALA A 313 -12.78 -40.21 -10.68
CA ALA A 313 -13.68 -41.11 -9.96
C ALA A 313 -12.88 -42.11 -9.10
N ARG A 314 -13.32 -42.34 -7.86
CA ARG A 314 -12.77 -43.35 -6.95
C ARG A 314 -13.76 -44.50 -6.80
N GLY A 315 -13.29 -45.74 -6.84
CA GLY A 315 -14.09 -46.95 -6.68
C GLY A 315 -14.02 -47.92 -7.86
N ALA A 316 -14.91 -48.92 -7.89
CA ALA A 316 -14.85 -50.03 -8.85
C ALA A 316 -14.99 -49.61 -10.33
N ASN A 317 -15.59 -48.45 -10.60
CA ASN A 317 -15.79 -47.89 -11.95
C ASN A 317 -14.75 -46.82 -12.32
N ALA A 318 -13.70 -46.63 -11.50
CA ALA A 318 -12.62 -45.70 -11.80
C ALA A 318 -11.81 -46.18 -13.02
N VAL A 319 -11.64 -45.31 -14.01
CA VAL A 319 -10.84 -45.60 -15.21
C VAL A 319 -9.34 -45.43 -14.94
N ASN A 320 -8.98 -44.65 -13.91
CA ASN A 320 -7.60 -44.46 -13.46
C ASN A 320 -7.17 -45.62 -12.53
N PRO A 321 -6.04 -46.31 -12.79
CA PRO A 321 -5.55 -47.40 -11.95
C PRO A 321 -5.36 -47.00 -10.47
N VAL A 322 -4.96 -45.76 -10.18
CA VAL A 322 -4.81 -45.25 -8.81
C VAL A 322 -6.15 -45.10 -8.09
N GLY A 323 -7.23 -44.83 -8.81
CA GLY A 323 -8.59 -44.75 -8.25
C GLY A 323 -9.23 -46.12 -7.95
N ARG A 324 -8.58 -47.21 -8.41
CA ARG A 324 -8.99 -48.61 -8.24
C ARG A 324 -8.27 -49.30 -7.09
N GLU A 325 -7.11 -48.78 -6.66
CA GLU A 325 -6.35 -49.33 -5.53
C GLU A 325 -7.18 -49.26 -4.23
N GLY A 326 -7.40 -50.42 -3.59
CA GLY A 326 -8.12 -50.55 -2.32
C GLY A 326 -9.63 -50.82 -2.41
N PHE A 327 -10.21 -50.91 -3.61
CA PHE A 327 -11.65 -51.21 -3.83
C PHE A 327 -11.88 -52.42 -4.76
N GLU A 328 -10.92 -53.34 -4.89
CA GLU A 328 -11.15 -54.62 -5.55
C GLU A 328 -12.15 -55.44 -4.73
N VAL A 329 -13.37 -55.57 -5.26
CA VAL A 329 -14.48 -56.25 -4.57
C VAL A 329 -14.23 -57.76 -4.60
N GLU A 330 -14.10 -58.30 -3.39
CA GLU A 330 -14.14 -59.73 -3.06
C GLU A 330 -15.43 -60.36 -3.63
N TYR A 331 -15.24 -61.50 -4.27
CA TYR A 331 -16.25 -62.18 -5.07
C TYR A 331 -17.51 -62.53 -4.25
N GLN A 332 -18.67 -62.24 -4.87
CA GLN A 332 -19.94 -62.95 -4.70
C GLN A 332 -20.90 -62.51 -3.57
N GLU A 333 -22.03 -61.91 -3.96
CA GLU A 333 -23.36 -62.46 -3.72
C GLU A 333 -24.41 -61.71 -4.56
N ARG A 334 -25.25 -62.46 -5.30
CA ARG A 334 -26.34 -61.91 -6.12
C ARG A 334 -27.52 -61.56 -5.20
N PRO A 335 -28.00 -60.31 -5.13
CA PRO A 335 -29.26 -60.03 -4.45
C PRO A 335 -30.44 -60.42 -5.36
N MET A 336 -31.39 -61.16 -4.77
CA MET A 336 -32.70 -61.45 -5.37
C MET A 336 -33.55 -60.18 -5.47
N LEU A 337 -34.41 -60.15 -6.49
CA LEU A 337 -35.36 -59.10 -6.83
C LEU A 337 -36.52 -59.01 -5.82
N GLU A 338 -36.95 -57.79 -5.45
CA GLU A 338 -38.37 -57.48 -5.24
C GLU A 338 -38.66 -55.99 -5.49
N ASN A 339 -39.69 -55.74 -6.31
CA ASN A 339 -40.18 -54.43 -6.74
C ASN A 339 -40.89 -53.66 -5.60
N GLY A 340 -40.95 -52.32 -5.69
CA GLY A 340 -41.98 -51.55 -4.98
C GLY A 340 -41.71 -50.04 -4.90
N ASP A 341 -42.42 -49.29 -5.75
CA ASP A 341 -42.42 -47.83 -5.88
C ASP A 341 -42.82 -47.01 -4.63
N ALA A 342 -42.29 -45.79 -4.61
CA ALA A 342 -42.91 -44.49 -4.25
C ALA A 342 -43.75 -44.31 -2.95
N ALA A 343 -43.28 -43.34 -2.16
CA ALA A 343 -44.02 -42.22 -1.55
C ALA A 343 -45.43 -42.44 -0.95
N ASN A 344 -45.60 -42.18 0.36
CA ASN A 344 -46.40 -41.04 0.84
C ASN A 344 -46.35 -40.82 2.37
N GLN A 345 -46.72 -39.59 2.73
CA GLN A 345 -46.81 -38.96 4.04
C GLN A 345 -47.89 -39.51 5.00
N ALA A 346 -47.83 -38.97 6.24
CA ALA A 346 -48.88 -38.82 7.27
C ALA A 346 -48.97 -39.95 8.33
N GLN A 347 -49.10 -39.76 9.66
CA GLN A 347 -49.24 -38.60 10.56
C GLN A 347 -49.35 -39.11 12.03
N TYR A 348 -49.23 -38.19 13.00
CA TYR A 348 -49.57 -38.26 14.45
C TYR A 348 -48.57 -38.95 15.40
N ALA A 349 -48.37 -38.58 16.68
CA ALA A 349 -48.45 -37.36 17.47
C ALA A 349 -47.78 -37.66 18.85
N LEU A 350 -46.99 -36.70 19.36
CA LEU A 350 -46.37 -36.41 20.69
C LEU A 350 -46.79 -37.21 21.97
N PRO A 351 -45.89 -37.38 22.99
CA PRO A 351 -45.43 -36.28 23.86
C PRO A 351 -43.92 -36.27 24.29
N ALA A 352 -43.47 -35.08 24.70
CA ALA A 352 -42.16 -34.75 25.31
C ALA A 352 -42.36 -34.47 26.83
N PRO A 353 -41.36 -34.01 27.62
CA PRO A 353 -39.91 -34.30 27.69
C PRO A 353 -39.46 -34.60 29.15
N GLN A 354 -38.19 -35.01 29.36
CA GLN A 354 -37.46 -34.75 30.62
C GLN A 354 -36.03 -34.28 30.36
N GLU A 355 -35.65 -33.28 31.14
CA GLU A 355 -34.50 -32.39 31.07
C GLU A 355 -33.18 -33.07 31.46
N GLN A 356 -32.05 -32.56 30.94
CA GLN A 356 -30.86 -32.31 31.75
C GLN A 356 -29.87 -31.33 31.08
N SER A 357 -29.88 -30.12 31.63
CA SER A 357 -28.78 -29.18 31.88
C SER A 357 -27.65 -29.01 30.84
N ILE A 358 -27.72 -27.87 30.16
CA ILE A 358 -26.60 -27.15 29.54
C ILE A 358 -25.80 -26.45 30.65
N LEU A 359 -24.48 -26.66 30.72
CA LEU A 359 -23.53 -25.64 31.18
C LEU A 359 -22.11 -25.89 30.61
N SER A 360 -21.51 -24.78 30.20
CA SER A 360 -20.08 -24.52 29.93
C SER A 360 -19.54 -24.83 28.53
N GLY A 361 -19.31 -23.73 27.79
CA GLY A 361 -18.70 -23.71 26.47
C GLY A 361 -17.23 -24.10 26.51
N GLY A 362 -16.94 -25.21 25.85
CA GLY A 362 -15.61 -25.60 25.39
C GLY A 362 -15.59 -25.62 23.86
N ILE A 363 -14.51 -25.12 23.28
CA ILE A 363 -14.34 -24.82 21.85
C ILE A 363 -14.21 -26.08 20.95
N PHE A 364 -14.45 -27.27 21.49
CA PHE A 364 -14.20 -28.55 20.82
C PHE A 364 -15.40 -29.48 20.93
N SER A 365 -15.77 -30.10 19.80
CA SER A 365 -16.86 -31.07 19.70
C SER A 365 -16.51 -32.38 20.44
N SER A 366 -17.51 -33.09 20.95
CA SER A 366 -17.33 -34.36 21.69
C SER A 366 -16.57 -35.42 20.87
N SER A 367 -16.68 -35.40 19.54
CA SER A 367 -15.92 -36.27 18.64
C SER A 367 -14.41 -35.96 18.63
N THR A 368 -14.03 -34.69 18.77
CA THR A 368 -12.62 -34.27 18.80
C THR A 368 -11.93 -34.61 20.12
N LEU A 369 -12.67 -34.57 21.24
CA LEU A 369 -12.13 -34.98 22.55
C LEU A 369 -11.92 -36.50 22.64
N ALA A 370 -12.77 -37.29 22.00
CA ALA A 370 -12.59 -38.75 21.94
C ALA A 370 -11.33 -39.14 21.15
N ALA A 371 -11.05 -38.45 20.04
CA ALA A 371 -9.86 -38.70 19.21
C ALA A 371 -8.55 -38.32 19.91
N LEU A 372 -8.54 -37.25 20.71
CA LEU A 372 -7.37 -36.83 21.50
C LEU A 372 -7.07 -37.79 22.66
N ASN A 373 -8.09 -38.36 23.30
CA ASN A 373 -7.88 -39.35 24.36
C ASN A 373 -7.33 -40.69 23.83
N THR A 374 -7.62 -41.05 22.58
CA THR A 374 -7.02 -42.24 21.94
C THR A 374 -5.56 -42.02 21.52
N ALA A 375 -5.16 -40.77 21.27
CA ALA A 375 -3.77 -40.41 21.01
C ALA A 375 -3.04 -40.13 22.33
N LYS A 376 -2.49 -41.17 22.97
CA LYS A 376 -1.61 -41.03 24.16
C LYS A 376 -0.32 -40.28 23.80
N VAL A 377 -0.37 -38.95 23.75
CA VAL A 377 0.81 -38.08 23.61
C VAL A 377 1.33 -37.76 25.00
N ALA A 378 2.43 -38.41 25.40
CA ALA A 378 3.16 -38.05 26.61
C ALA A 378 4.03 -36.82 26.35
N VAL A 379 3.61 -35.65 26.85
CA VAL A 379 4.42 -34.43 26.84
C VAL A 379 5.34 -34.45 28.05
N ALA A 380 6.63 -34.70 27.83
CA ALA A 380 7.65 -34.56 28.87
C ALA A 380 7.85 -33.07 29.21
N SER A 381 7.51 -32.67 30.43
CA SER A 381 7.80 -31.34 30.96
C SER A 381 9.32 -31.17 31.19
N LYS A 382 9.97 -30.32 30.40
CA LYS A 382 11.35 -29.88 30.67
C LYS A 382 11.41 -29.08 31.97
N PRO A 383 12.35 -29.34 32.90
CA PRO A 383 12.54 -28.51 34.09
C PRO A 383 13.08 -27.13 33.73
N LYS A 384 12.56 -26.12 34.43
CA LYS A 384 12.91 -24.69 34.34
C LYS A 384 14.38 -24.48 34.77
N PRO A 385 15.24 -23.82 33.96
CA PRO A 385 16.58 -23.45 34.42
C PRO A 385 16.50 -22.36 35.50
N ALA A 386 17.31 -22.52 36.55
CA ALA A 386 17.41 -21.61 37.68
C ALA A 386 17.88 -20.21 37.23
N ALA A 387 17.27 -19.18 37.82
CA ALA A 387 17.68 -17.80 37.63
C ALA A 387 19.07 -17.58 38.28
N SER A 388 19.99 -17.00 37.52
CA SER A 388 21.29 -16.55 38.02
C SER A 388 21.10 -15.34 38.93
N ALA A 389 21.43 -15.50 40.21
CA ALA A 389 21.53 -14.41 41.18
C ALA A 389 22.75 -13.53 40.85
N GLY A 390 22.49 -12.32 40.34
CA GLY A 390 23.43 -11.20 40.31
C GLY A 390 22.95 -10.11 41.28
N PRO A 391 23.84 -9.29 41.85
CA PRO A 391 23.57 -8.57 43.08
C PRO A 391 22.60 -7.39 42.85
N LEU A 392 21.48 -7.44 43.58
CA LEU A 392 20.53 -6.35 43.74
C LEU A 392 21.18 -5.25 44.60
N VAL A 393 21.38 -4.09 43.99
CA VAL A 393 21.67 -2.84 44.70
C VAL A 393 20.39 -2.41 45.40
N ALA A 394 20.37 -2.55 46.73
CA ALA A 394 19.33 -1.98 47.57
C ALA A 394 19.54 -0.46 47.63
N TYR A 395 18.55 0.30 47.17
CA TYR A 395 18.42 1.72 47.47
C TYR A 395 17.65 1.82 48.77
N ASP A 396 18.40 2.02 49.85
CA ASP A 396 17.86 2.33 51.16
C ASP A 396 17.48 3.82 51.19
N SER A 397 16.28 4.08 51.68
CA SER A 397 15.68 5.39 51.84
C SER A 397 15.65 5.68 53.34
N ASP A 398 15.88 6.94 53.69
CA ASP A 398 15.60 7.58 54.98
C ASP A 398 16.69 7.47 56.07
N ASP A 399 17.40 8.59 56.28
CA ASP A 399 17.74 9.04 57.64
C ASP A 399 17.93 10.58 57.64
N ASP A 400 17.05 11.24 58.41
CA ASP A 400 17.17 12.59 58.92
C ASP A 400 18.30 12.62 59.99
N ASP A 401 19.12 13.68 60.01
CA ASP A 401 19.81 14.29 61.17
C ASP A 401 21.21 14.86 60.81
N GLU A 402 21.28 16.17 60.54
CA GLU A 402 22.18 17.19 61.13
C GLU A 402 22.10 18.55 60.40
#